data_AF-A0AA92SVX4-F1
#
_entry.id   AF-A0AA92SVX4-F1
#
_cell.length_a   1.000
_cell.length_b   1.000
_cell.length_c   1.000
_cell.angle_alpha   90.00
_cell.angle_beta   90.00
_cell.angle_gamma   90.00
#
_symmetry.space_group_name_H-M   'P 1'
#
loop_
_entity.id
_entity.type
_entity.pdbx_description
1 polymer ?
#
loop_
_entity_poly.entity_id
_entity_poly.type
_entity_poly.pdbx_seq_one_letter_code
_entity_poly.pdbx_strand_id
1 'polypeptide(L)' 'MSEEQYNELLKAYTKKALASMIKADIRSRFPEPYASMYCQHFDNFKSLADFFEFAAKLMRRQ' A
#
# COMPACT_ATOMS: atom_id res chain seq x y z
N MET A 1 -22.49 3.25 11.26
CA MET A 1 -21.56 3.20 10.13
C MET A 1 -22.31 2.66 8.93
N SER A 2 -22.21 3.30 7.78
CA SER A 2 -22.74 2.71 6.54
C SER A 2 -21.85 1.54 6.09
N GLU A 3 -22.43 0.63 5.31
CA GLU A 3 -21.68 -0.46 4.67
C GLU A 3 -20.51 0.07 3.83
N GLU A 4 -20.70 1.20 3.16
CA GLU A 4 -19.68 1.86 2.35
C GLU A 4 -18.48 2.36 3.19
N GLN A 5 -18.75 2.98 4.35
CA GLN A 5 -17.70 3.41 5.28
C GLN A 5 -16.93 2.22 5.86
N TYR A 6 -17.64 1.13 6.18
CA TYR A 6 -17.02 -0.11 6.65
C TYR A 6 -16.10 -0.72 5.59
N ASN A 7 -16.55 -0.77 4.33
CA ASN A 7 -15.77 -1.33 3.22
C ASN A 7 -14.51 -0.51 2.92
N GLU A 8 -14.58 0.82 2.96
CA GLU A 8 -13.40 1.68 2.81
C GLU A 8 -12.40 1.48 3.97
N LEU A 9 -12.89 1.36 5.21
CA LEU A 9 -12.04 1.04 6.36
C LEU A 9 -11.37 -0.33 6.23
N LEU A 10 -12.13 -1.36 5.85
CA LEU A 10 -11.61 -2.71 5.63
C LEU A 10 -10.55 -2.73 4.53
N LYS A 11 -10.78 -2.01 3.43
CA LYS A 11 -9.82 -1.86 2.34
C LYS A 11 -8.54 -1.17 2.80
N ALA A 12 -8.64 -0.07 3.54
CA ALA A 12 -7.49 0.65 4.08
C ALA A 12 -6.69 -0.21 5.07
N TYR A 13 -7.37 -0.93 5.96
CA TYR A 13 -6.75 -1.86 6.90
C TYR A 13 -6.01 -2.98 6.17
N THR A 14 -6.66 -3.60 5.18
CA THR A 14 -6.05 -4.69 4.37
C THR A 14 -4.81 -4.21 3.63
N LYS A 15 -4.86 -3.04 2.99
CA LYS A 15 -3.69 -2.42 2.35
C LYS A 15 -2.53 -2.21 3.34
N LYS A 16 -2.82 -1.74 4.55
CA LYS A 16 -1.82 -1.52 5.60
C LYS A 16 -1.20 -2.84 6.07
N ALA A 17 -2.03 -3.85 6.35
CA ALA A 17 -1.56 -5.16 6.76
C ALA A 17 -0.65 -5.80 5.70
N LEU A 18 -1.05 -5.76 4.43
CA LEU A 18 -0.24 -6.28 3.33
C LEU A 18 1.10 -5.55 3.19
N ALA A 19 1.11 -4.22 3.28
CA ALA A 19 2.35 -3.43 3.25
C ALA A 19 3.29 -3.81 4.40
N SER A 20 2.75 -4.03 5.60
CA SER A 20 3.54 -4.50 6.75
C SER A 20 4.11 -5.90 6.53
N MET A 21 3.32 -6.84 5.99
CA MET A 21 3.76 -8.19 5.69
C MET A 21 4.90 -8.22 4.67
N ILE A 22 4.78 -7.46 3.57
CA ILE A 22 5.81 -7.38 2.52
C ILE A 22 7.11 -6.80 3.09
N LYS A 23 7.05 -5.71 3.86
CA LYS A 23 8.24 -5.14 4.49
C LYS A 23 8.89 -6.07 5.51
N ALA A 24 8.10 -6.86 6.24
CA ALA A 24 8.63 -7.87 7.15
C ALA A 24 9.35 -8.99 6.36
N ASP A 25 8.76 -9.45 5.26
CA ASP A 25 9.38 -10.43 4.36
C ASP A 25 10.70 -9.91 3.76
N ILE A 26 10.74 -8.66 3.28
CA ILE A 26 11.98 -8.02 2.81
C ILE A 26 13.07 -8.03 3.89
N ARG A 27 12.74 -7.62 5.12
CA ARG A 27 13.70 -7.61 6.24
C ARG A 27 14.17 -9.00 6.66
N SER A 28 13.36 -10.03 6.42
CA SER A 28 13.75 -11.42 6.70
C SER A 28 14.72 -11.99 5.66
N ARG A 29 14.64 -11.49 4.41
CA ARG A 29 15.42 -12.01 3.28
C ARG A 29 16.73 -11.27 3.03
N PHE A 30 16.79 -10.00 3.41
CA PHE A 30 17.94 -9.14 3.11
C PHE A 30 18.52 -8.53 4.40
N PRO A 31 19.86 -8.45 4.52
CA PRO A 31 20.48 -7.71 5.60
C PRO A 31 20.39 -6.20 5.35
N GLU A 32 20.58 -5.41 6.40
CA GLU A 32 20.82 -3.97 6.23
C GLU A 32 22.16 -3.71 5.53
N PRO A 33 22.28 -2.66 4.68
CA PRO A 33 21.29 -1.61 4.41
C PRO A 33 20.29 -1.94 3.29
N TYR A 34 20.40 -3.12 2.68
CA TYR A 34 19.60 -3.49 1.52
C TYR A 34 18.11 -3.66 1.85
N ALA A 35 17.79 -4.19 3.04
CA ALA A 35 16.40 -4.28 3.50
C ALA A 35 15.71 -2.90 3.55
N SER A 36 16.39 -1.89 4.08
CA SER A 36 15.87 -0.51 4.09
C SER A 36 15.70 0.06 2.68
N MET A 37 16.66 -0.15 1.79
CA MET A 37 16.56 0.29 0.39
C MET A 37 15.36 -0.34 -0.33
N TYR A 38 15.15 -1.66 -0.18
CA TYR A 38 14.01 -2.35 -0.78
C TYR A 38 12.67 -1.94 -0.16
N CYS A 39 12.62 -1.71 1.16
CA CYS A 39 11.42 -1.15 1.80
C CYS A 39 11.07 0.24 1.22
N GLN A 40 12.07 1.08 0.96
CA GLN A 40 11.86 2.40 0.35
C GLN A 40 11.37 2.29 -1.09
N HIS A 41 11.92 1.36 -1.89
CA HIS A 41 11.42 1.10 -3.25
C HIS A 41 9.96 0.66 -3.24
N PHE A 42 9.60 -0.22 -2.31
CA PHE A 42 8.21 -0.63 -2.12
C PHE A 42 7.29 0.54 -1.75
N ASP A 43 7.73 1.42 -0.84
CA ASP A 43 6.95 2.60 -0.47
C ASP A 43 6.73 3.57 -1.64
N ASN A 44 7.77 3.79 -2.44
CA ASN A 44 7.67 4.62 -3.64
C ASN A 44 6.67 4.03 -4.65
N PHE A 45 6.72 2.71 -4.87
CA PHE A 45 5.76 2.02 -5.73
C PHE A 45 4.33 2.13 -5.20
N LYS A 46 4.13 1.91 -3.89
CA LYS A 46 2.83 2.05 -3.25
C LYS A 46 2.26 3.46 -3.45
N SER A 47 3.07 4.50 -3.28
CA SER A 47 2.66 5.89 -3.49
C SER A 47 2.20 6.14 -4.93
N LEU A 48 2.91 5.60 -5.93
CA LEU A 48 2.50 5.70 -7.34
C LEU A 48 1.19 4.96 -7.60
N ALA A 49 1.02 3.76 -7.04
CA ALA A 49 -0.21 2.98 -7.18
C ALA A 49 -1.43 3.69 -6.57
N ASP A 50 -1.27 4.30 -5.39
CA ASP A 50 -2.34 5.07 -4.74
C ASP A 50 -2.69 6.32 -5.57
N PHE A 51 -1.71 6.98 -6.21
CA PHE A 51 -1.96 8.08 -7.15
C PHE A 51 -2.77 7.62 -8.39
N PHE A 52 -2.41 6.49 -9.00
CA PHE A 52 -3.16 5.96 -10.14
C PHE A 52 -4.57 5.55 -9.76
N GLU A 53 -4.78 4.97 -8.57
CA GLU A 53 -6.13 4.66 -8.06
C GLU A 53 -6.96 5.95 -7.92
N PHE A 54 -6.37 7.01 -7.38
CA PHE A 54 -7.02 8.31 -7.26
C PHE A 54 -7.40 8.88 -8.64
N ALA A 55 -6.47 8.89 -9.60
CA ALA A 55 -6.73 9.35 -10.96
C ALA A 55 -7.86 8.54 -11.63
N ALA A 56 -7.84 7.22 -11.50
CA ALA A 56 -8.89 6.35 -12.03
C ALA A 56 -10.27 6.62 -11.41
N LYS A 57 -10.33 6.91 -10.11
CA LYS A 57 -11.59 7.31 -9.44
C LYS A 57 -12.12 8.65 -9.96
N LEU A 58 -11.25 9.62 -10.29
CA LEU A 58 -11.66 10.88 -10.90
C LEU A 58 -12.23 10.66 -12.31
N MET A 59 -11.56 9.85 -13.13
CA MET A 59 -12.01 9.57 -14.50
C MET A 59 -13.34 8.82 -14.58
N ARG A 60 -13.64 7.94 -13.62
CA ARG A 60 -14.95 7.23 -13.56
C ARG A 60 -16.12 8.08 -13.10
N ARG A 61 -15.85 9.27 -12.55
CA ARG A 61 -16.87 10.23 -12.10
C ARG A 61 -17.13 11.33 -13.14
N GLN A 62 -16.39 11.32 -14.25
CA GLN A 62 -16.70 12.05 -15.49
C GLN A 62 -17.49 11.14 -16.42
#